data_AF-A3ZQF3-F1
#
_entry.id   AF-A3ZQF3-F1
#
_cell.length_a   1.000
_cell.length_b   1.000
_cell.length_c   1.000
_cell.angle_alpha   90.00
_cell.angle_beta   90.00
_cell.angle_gamma   90.00
#
_symmetry.space_group_name_H-M   'P 1'
#
loop_
_entity.id
_entity.type
_entity.pdbx_description
1 polymer ?
#
loop_
_entity_poly.entity_id
_entity_poly.type
_entity_poly.pdbx_seq_one_letter_code
_entity_poly.pdbx_strand_id
1 'polypeptide(L)'
;MPQIRCPECGADNNAFAAKCWICQRPLVEEAELVSVIRDEPPSFVPGVNTKVANALTFWTLAAMVIVGCGVSLIHPVLVIFYIILVCVPCLAVGLSLRGILKARDKPTATSGLTGLLIFVSVGGLLAISVGILFFMLCVSMALS
;
A
#
# COMPACT_ATOMS: atom_id res chain seq x y z
N MET A 1 -10.31 13.55 -32.84
CA MET A 1 -8.92 14.02 -32.60
C MET A 1 -8.55 14.94 -33.75
N PRO A 2 -7.94 16.12 -33.50
CA PRO A 2 -7.50 17.02 -34.57
C PRO A 2 -6.55 16.29 -35.53
N GLN A 3 -6.70 16.54 -36.83
CA GLN A 3 -5.93 15.90 -37.90
C GLN A 3 -5.14 16.95 -38.68
N ILE A 4 -3.95 16.59 -39.14
CA ILE A 4 -3.11 17.38 -40.03
C ILE A 4 -2.73 16.54 -41.25
N ARG A 5 -2.70 17.15 -42.43
CA ARG A 5 -2.34 16.48 -43.66
C ARG A 5 -0.86 16.71 -43.98
N CYS A 6 -0.13 15.63 -44.28
CA CYS A 6 1.27 15.73 -44.64
C CYS A 6 1.44 16.51 -45.96
N PRO A 7 2.24 17.59 -46.01
CA PRO A 7 2.41 18.39 -47.22
C PRO A 7 3.13 17.64 -48.35
N GLU A 8 3.87 16.58 -48.02
CA GLU A 8 4.74 15.86 -48.95
C GLU A 8 4.05 14.67 -49.60
N CYS A 9 3.31 13.87 -48.81
CA CYS A 9 2.68 12.65 -49.31
C CYS A 9 1.14 12.65 -49.18
N GLY A 10 0.54 13.72 -48.66
CA GLY A 10 -0.92 13.87 -48.57
C GLY A 10 -1.62 12.98 -47.53
N ALA A 11 -0.86 12.28 -46.68
CA ALA A 11 -1.39 11.39 -45.65
C ALA A 11 -2.02 12.15 -44.49
N ASP A 12 -3.13 11.64 -43.95
CA ASP A 12 -3.74 12.17 -42.73
C ASP A 12 -3.01 11.64 -41.49
N ASN A 13 -2.63 12.56 -40.60
CA ASN A 13 -1.87 12.29 -39.40
C ASN A 13 -2.55 12.95 -38.18
N ASN A 14 -2.29 12.39 -37.00
CA ASN A 14 -2.68 13.05 -35.75
C ASN A 14 -1.97 14.40 -35.63
N ALA A 15 -2.67 15.46 -35.23
CA ALA A 15 -2.08 16.80 -35.08
C ALA A 15 -0.92 16.87 -34.07
N PHE A 16 -0.79 15.87 -33.18
CA PHE A 16 0.33 15.74 -32.24
C PHE A 16 1.47 14.84 -32.73
N ALA A 17 1.39 14.30 -33.96
CA ALA A 17 2.44 13.43 -34.49
C ALA A 17 3.64 14.26 -34.95
N ALA A 18 4.82 13.96 -34.40
CA ALA A 18 6.07 14.64 -34.79
C ALA A 18 6.48 14.33 -36.25
N LYS A 19 6.14 13.14 -36.76
CA LYS A 19 6.49 12.64 -38.09
C LYS A 19 5.30 12.01 -38.80
N CYS A 20 5.32 12.07 -40.13
CA CYS A 20 4.34 11.40 -40.97
C CYS A 20 4.46 9.88 -40.85
N TRP A 21 3.36 9.17 -40.57
CA TRP A 21 3.40 7.72 -40.44
C TRP A 21 3.73 6.99 -41.77
N ILE A 22 3.49 7.64 -42.92
CA ILE A 22 3.85 7.11 -44.24
C ILE A 22 5.30 7.47 -44.60
N CYS A 23 5.60 8.76 -44.81
CA CYS A 23 6.87 9.17 -45.40
C CYS A 23 7.96 9.53 -44.37
N GLN A 24 7.64 9.43 -43.07
CA GLN A 24 8.55 9.68 -41.95
C GLN A 24 9.16 11.09 -41.89
N ARG A 25 8.70 12.02 -42.74
CA ARG A 25 9.11 13.43 -42.70
C ARG A 25 8.49 14.13 -41.49
N PRO A 26 9.20 15.12 -40.89
CA PRO A 26 8.66 15.92 -39.81
C PRO A 26 7.42 16.69 -40.27
N LEU A 27 6.37 16.68 -39.46
CA LEU A 27 5.10 17.38 -39.75
C LEU A 27 5.02 18.77 -39.11
N VAL A 28 5.90 19.04 -38.15
CA VAL A 28 5.98 20.29 -37.41
C VAL A 28 7.42 20.76 -37.55
N GLU A 29 7.64 21.92 -38.19
CA GLU A 29 8.91 22.62 -38.04
C GLU A 29 9.06 22.99 -36.56
N GLU A 30 10.24 22.81 -35.98
CA GLU A 30 10.56 22.91 -34.55
C GLU A 30 10.39 24.34 -33.96
N ALA A 31 9.46 25.14 -34.47
CA ALA A 31 9.07 26.41 -33.90
C ALA A 31 7.90 26.18 -32.92
N GLU A 32 8.21 26.40 -31.65
CA GLU A 32 7.30 26.32 -30.51
C GLU A 32 6.88 24.89 -30.15
N LEU A 33 7.82 24.20 -29.50
CA LEU A 33 7.48 23.46 -28.28
C LEU A 33 6.60 24.37 -27.42
N VAL A 34 5.29 24.28 -27.62
CA VAL A 34 4.28 24.75 -26.67
C VAL A 34 4.73 24.17 -25.35
N SER A 35 5.26 25.03 -24.49
CA SER A 35 5.68 24.67 -23.16
C SER A 35 4.53 23.89 -22.57
N VAL A 36 4.73 22.58 -22.38
CA VAL A 36 3.76 21.73 -21.71
C VAL A 36 3.50 22.46 -20.41
N ILE A 37 2.34 23.12 -20.32
CA ILE A 37 1.87 23.71 -19.08
C ILE A 37 1.83 22.48 -18.19
N ARG A 38 2.81 22.38 -17.29
CA ARG A 38 2.80 21.38 -16.25
C ARG A 38 1.61 21.80 -15.42
N ASP A 39 0.45 21.24 -15.73
CA ASP A 39 -0.69 21.29 -14.84
C ASP A 39 -0.15 20.84 -13.49
N GLU A 40 -0.05 21.81 -12.57
CA GLU A 40 0.31 21.50 -11.21
C GLU A 40 -0.69 20.44 -10.76
N PRO A 41 -0.21 19.28 -10.27
CA PRO A 41 -1.11 18.20 -9.89
C PRO A 41 -2.13 18.82 -8.92
N PRO A 42 -3.44 18.64 -9.18
CA PRO A 42 -4.47 19.29 -8.39
C PRO A 42 -4.17 19.01 -6.92
N SER A 43 -4.12 20.08 -6.12
CA SER A 43 -3.85 19.97 -4.69
C SER A 43 -5.05 19.26 -4.03
N PHE A 44 -5.06 17.94 -4.11
CA PHE A 44 -6.08 17.14 -3.46
C PHE A 44 -6.03 17.41 -1.95
N VAL A 45 -7.23 17.53 -1.37
CA VAL A 45 -7.50 18.01 -0.02
C VAL A 45 -6.50 17.43 1.00
N PRO A 46 -5.66 18.26 1.63
CA PRO A 46 -4.73 17.78 2.63
C PRO A 46 -5.49 17.26 3.86
N GLY A 47 -5.32 15.98 4.18
CA GLY A 47 -5.38 15.53 5.58
C GLY A 47 -6.64 14.81 6.07
N VAL A 48 -7.59 14.43 5.21
CA VAL A 48 -8.69 13.53 5.67
C VAL A 48 -8.13 12.12 5.95
N ASN A 49 -7.26 11.62 5.08
CA ASN A 49 -6.67 10.28 5.21
C ASN A 49 -5.73 10.13 6.42
N THR A 50 -5.07 11.20 6.85
CA THR A 50 -4.17 11.15 8.01
C THR A 50 -4.92 11.06 9.34
N LYS A 51 -6.10 11.69 9.45
CA LYS A 51 -6.97 11.56 10.63
C LYS A 51 -7.49 10.14 10.79
N VAL A 52 -7.97 9.54 9.69
CA VAL A 52 -8.48 8.15 9.69
C VAL A 52 -7.37 7.15 10.04
N ALA A 53 -6.18 7.29 9.43
CA ALA A 53 -5.04 6.41 9.72
C ALA A 53 -4.56 6.50 11.19
N ASN A 54 -4.52 7.71 11.75
CA ASN A 54 -4.16 7.91 13.15
C ASN A 54 -5.23 7.33 14.09
N ALA A 55 -6.52 7.52 13.79
CA ALA A 55 -7.62 6.97 14.57
C ALA A 55 -7.59 5.42 14.58
N LEU A 56 -7.40 4.80 13.41
CA LEU A 56 -7.26 3.35 13.30
C LEU A 56 -6.08 2.81 14.12
N THR A 57 -4.91 3.46 14.02
CA THR A 57 -3.72 3.05 14.78
C THR A 57 -3.95 3.17 16.29
N PHE A 58 -4.62 4.24 16.72
CA PHE A 58 -4.97 4.43 18.12
C PHE A 58 -5.90 3.32 18.64
N TRP A 59 -6.95 2.98 17.89
CA TRP A 59 -7.86 1.89 18.26
C TRP A 59 -7.16 0.53 18.28
N THR A 60 -6.24 0.26 17.35
CA THR A 60 -5.42 -0.97 17.38
C THR A 60 -4.57 -1.05 18.64
N LEU A 61 -3.89 0.04 19.02
CA LEU A 61 -3.10 0.10 20.26
C LEU A 61 -3.97 -0.10 21.50
N ALA A 62 -5.12 0.57 21.56
CA ALA A 62 -6.06 0.43 22.67
C ALA A 62 -6.56 -1.02 22.81
N ALA A 63 -6.95 -1.66 21.70
CA ALA A 63 -7.35 -3.07 21.70
C ALA A 63 -6.22 -3.99 22.18
N MET A 64 -4.98 -3.74 21.75
CA MET A 64 -3.82 -4.53 22.17
C MET A 64 -3.55 -4.42 23.68
N VAL A 65 -3.69 -3.22 24.24
CA VAL A 65 -3.52 -3.01 25.69
C VAL A 65 -4.63 -3.72 26.48
N ILE A 66 -5.88 -3.59 26.04
CA ILE A 66 -7.04 -4.23 26.71
C ILE A 66 -6.87 -5.76 26.71
N VAL A 67 -6.54 -6.36 25.56
CA VAL A 67 -6.33 -7.80 25.47
C VAL A 67 -5.10 -8.24 26.27
N GLY A 68 -4.01 -7.47 26.21
CA GLY A 68 -2.80 -7.73 27.02
C GLY A 68 -3.08 -7.72 28.53
N CYS A 69 -3.90 -6.78 29.01
CA CYS A 69 -4.37 -6.76 30.40
C CYS A 69 -5.23 -7.99 30.74
N GLY A 70 -6.11 -8.43 29.85
CA GLY A 70 -6.87 -9.66 30.06
C GLY A 70 -5.97 -10.89 30.18
N VAL A 71 -4.98 -11.03 29.30
CA VAL A 71 -4.01 -12.13 29.31
C VAL A 71 -3.16 -12.10 30.59
N SER A 72 -2.73 -10.91 31.04
CA SER A 72 -1.89 -10.79 32.24
C SER A 72 -2.62 -11.16 33.53
N LEU A 73 -3.94 -10.93 33.60
CA LEU A 73 -4.76 -11.29 34.75
C LEU A 73 -5.00 -12.81 34.86
N ILE A 74 -5.07 -13.52 33.73
CA ILE A 74 -5.33 -14.97 33.72
C ILE A 74 -4.01 -15.76 33.85
N HIS A 75 -3.04 -15.48 32.98
CA HIS A 75 -1.76 -16.17 32.94
C HIS A 75 -0.64 -15.19 32.57
N PRO A 76 0.10 -14.63 33.55
CA PRO A 76 1.09 -13.57 33.29
C PRO A 76 2.24 -14.03 32.38
N VAL A 77 2.56 -15.33 32.39
CA VAL A 77 3.59 -15.90 31.51
C VAL A 77 3.20 -15.83 30.03
N LEU A 78 1.90 -15.87 29.71
CA LEU A 78 1.41 -15.79 28.32
C LEU A 78 1.54 -14.40 27.70
N VAL A 79 1.77 -13.36 28.52
CA VAL A 79 1.97 -12.00 28.04
C VAL A 79 3.18 -11.90 27.12
N ILE A 80 4.25 -12.63 27.40
CA ILE A 80 5.46 -12.63 26.57
C ILE A 80 5.13 -13.12 25.16
N PHE A 81 4.39 -14.23 25.06
CA PHE A 81 3.96 -14.79 23.78
C PHE A 81 2.98 -13.89 23.06
N TYR A 82 2.04 -13.29 23.79
CA TYR A 82 1.12 -12.30 23.23
C TYR A 82 1.85 -11.12 22.59
N ILE A 83 2.85 -10.57 23.28
CA ILE A 83 3.67 -9.46 22.74
C ILE A 83 4.38 -9.87 21.45
N ILE A 84 5.04 -11.02 21.45
CA ILE A 84 5.86 -11.45 20.30
C ILE A 84 4.98 -11.88 19.11
N LEU A 85 3.97 -12.71 19.35
CA LEU A 85 3.19 -13.34 18.29
C LEU A 85 2.03 -12.48 17.78
N VAL A 86 1.51 -11.58 18.61
CA VAL A 86 0.32 -10.79 18.26
C VAL A 86 0.67 -9.31 18.14
N CYS A 87 1.34 -8.73 19.15
CA CYS A 87 1.60 -7.29 19.13
C CYS A 87 2.54 -6.87 18.01
N VAL A 88 3.64 -7.58 17.79
CA VAL A 88 4.64 -7.24 16.76
C VAL A 88 4.04 -7.28 15.35
N PRO A 89 3.34 -8.34 14.92
CA PRO A 89 2.72 -8.37 13.59
C PRO A 89 1.62 -7.31 13.44
N CYS A 90 0.75 -7.13 14.44
CA CYS A 90 -0.32 -6.13 14.36
C CYS A 90 0.23 -4.70 14.24
N LEU A 91 1.30 -4.36 14.97
CA LEU A 91 1.99 -3.07 14.84
C LEU A 91 2.63 -2.91 13.47
N ALA A 92 3.33 -3.93 12.96
CA ALA A 92 3.94 -3.90 11.64
C ALA A 92 2.88 -3.63 10.55
N VAL A 93 1.70 -4.24 10.68
CA VAL A 93 0.58 -4.01 9.76
C VAL A 93 0.02 -2.60 9.86
N GLY A 94 -0.24 -2.12 11.08
CA GLY A 94 -0.77 -0.77 11.29
C GLY A 94 0.17 0.31 10.74
N LEU A 95 1.47 0.17 11.00
CA LEU A 95 2.50 1.10 10.48
C LEU A 95 2.63 1.02 8.95
N SER A 96 2.57 -0.18 8.38
CA SER A 96 2.65 -0.35 6.93
C SER A 96 1.44 0.20 6.20
N LEU A 97 0.22 -0.06 6.71
CA LEU A 97 -1.01 0.53 6.20
C LEU A 97 -0.98 2.06 6.27
N ARG A 98 -0.46 2.62 7.36
CA ARG A 98 -0.25 4.07 7.49
C ARG A 98 0.71 4.60 6.42
N GLY A 99 1.79 3.88 6.14
CA GLY A 99 2.72 4.19 5.05
C GLY A 99 2.04 4.16 3.67
N ILE A 100 1.25 3.14 3.39
CA ILE A 100 0.52 2.98 2.12
C ILE A 100 -0.54 4.07 1.95
N LEU A 101 -1.33 4.36 2.99
CA LEU A 101 -2.34 5.43 2.97
C LEU A 101 -1.72 6.80 2.75
N LYS A 102 -0.49 7.03 3.23
CA LYS A 102 0.28 8.25 2.99
C LYS A 102 0.91 8.28 1.58
N ALA A 103 1.21 7.12 1.01
CA ALA A 103 1.85 6.97 -0.30
C ALA A 103 0.87 6.79 -1.46
N ARG A 104 -0.45 6.70 -1.20
CA ARG A 104 -1.49 6.41 -2.19
C ARG A 104 -1.56 7.44 -3.34
N ASP A 105 -0.96 8.60 -3.16
CA ASP A 105 -0.81 9.63 -4.20
C ASP A 105 0.32 9.31 -5.21
N LYS A 106 1.08 8.24 -5.00
CA LYS A 106 2.15 7.79 -5.91
C LYS A 106 1.82 6.42 -6.51
N PRO A 107 1.98 6.22 -7.83
CA PRO A 107 1.68 4.96 -8.53
C PRO A 107 2.56 3.77 -8.10
N THR A 108 3.54 3.97 -7.20
CA THR A 108 4.42 2.94 -6.64
C THR A 108 3.82 2.15 -5.46
N ALA A 109 2.57 2.40 -5.08
CA ALA A 109 1.93 1.79 -3.90
C ALA A 109 1.69 0.26 -3.98
N THR A 110 1.84 -0.35 -5.15
CA THR A 110 1.55 -1.79 -5.36
C THR A 110 2.59 -2.73 -4.74
N SER A 111 3.88 -2.38 -4.75
CA SER A 111 4.92 -3.26 -4.18
C SER A 111 4.85 -3.37 -2.66
N GLY A 112 4.54 -2.27 -1.97
CA GLY A 112 4.39 -2.23 -0.51
C GLY A 112 3.19 -3.03 -0.02
N LEU A 113 2.09 -3.04 -0.77
CA LEU A 113 0.89 -3.81 -0.44
C LEU A 113 1.14 -5.32 -0.55
N THR A 114 1.86 -5.77 -1.59
CA THR A 114 2.21 -7.18 -1.79
C THR A 114 3.13 -7.68 -0.68
N GLY A 115 4.16 -6.91 -0.31
CA GLY A 115 5.05 -7.26 0.81
C GLY A 115 4.31 -7.35 2.14
N LEU A 116 3.36 -6.44 2.39
CA LEU A 116 2.51 -6.46 3.57
C LEU A 116 1.62 -7.70 3.62
N LEU A 117 0.97 -8.05 2.51
CA LEU A 117 0.11 -9.24 2.42
C LEU A 117 0.91 -10.51 2.68
N ILE A 118 2.12 -10.62 2.13
CA ILE A 118 3.01 -11.75 2.38
C ILE A 118 3.40 -11.82 3.86
N PHE A 119 3.78 -10.69 4.47
CA PHE A 119 4.15 -10.66 5.88
C PHE A 119 2.98 -11.04 6.80
N VAL A 120 1.78 -10.55 6.53
CA VAL A 120 0.56 -10.88 7.30
C VAL A 120 0.18 -12.34 7.16
N SER A 121 0.21 -12.86 5.94
CA SER A 121 -0.17 -14.25 5.68
C SER A 121 0.84 -15.22 6.31
N VAL A 122 2.13 -15.03 6.09
CA VAL A 122 3.18 -15.89 6.63
C VAL A 122 3.28 -15.75 8.16
N GLY A 123 3.31 -14.51 8.66
CA GLY A 123 3.38 -14.22 10.09
C GLY A 123 2.14 -14.70 10.85
N GLY A 124 0.96 -14.50 10.27
CA GLY A 124 -0.31 -14.99 10.83
C GLY A 124 -0.37 -16.51 10.87
N LEU A 125 0.03 -17.20 9.78
CA LEU A 125 0.09 -18.66 9.75
C LEU A 125 1.06 -19.23 10.79
N LEU A 126 2.22 -18.59 10.97
CA LEU A 126 3.19 -18.96 12.01
C LEU A 126 2.65 -18.74 13.43
N ALA A 127 2.00 -17.60 13.68
CA ALA A 127 1.41 -17.33 14.99
C ALA A 127 0.28 -18.32 15.32
N ILE A 128 -0.57 -18.65 14.34
CA ILE A 128 -1.64 -19.64 14.49
C ILE A 128 -1.06 -21.04 14.75
N SER A 129 -0.04 -21.46 13.99
CA SER A 129 0.55 -22.78 14.15
C SER A 129 1.24 -22.94 15.51
N VAL A 130 1.98 -21.92 15.97
CA VAL A 130 2.57 -21.89 17.31
C VAL A 130 1.50 -21.90 18.39
N GLY A 131 0.42 -21.12 18.23
CA GLY A 131 -0.70 -21.09 19.17
C GLY A 131 -1.39 -22.46 19.32
N ILE A 132 -1.63 -23.15 18.20
CA ILE A 132 -2.22 -24.50 18.19
C ILE A 132 -1.29 -25.50 18.89
N LEU A 133 0.02 -25.49 18.57
CA LEU A 133 1.01 -26.36 19.22
C LEU A 133 1.04 -26.15 20.74
N PHE A 134 1.04 -24.90 21.17
CA PHE A 134 1.04 -24.55 22.58
C PHE A 134 -0.24 -25.02 23.28
N PHE A 135 -1.41 -24.77 22.68
CA PHE A 135 -2.68 -25.24 23.21
C PHE A 135 -2.71 -26.77 23.37
N MET A 136 -2.23 -27.50 22.35
CA MET A 136 -2.12 -28.97 22.40
C MET A 136 -1.21 -29.43 23.54
N LEU A 137 -0.07 -28.75 23.76
CA LEU A 137 0.83 -29.06 24.88
C LEU A 137 0.14 -28.85 26.23
N CYS A 138 -0.56 -27.73 26.42
CA CYS A 138 -1.30 -27.46 27.65
C CYS A 138 -2.37 -28.52 27.92
N VAL A 139 -3.13 -28.93 26.88
CA VAL A 139 -4.15 -29.99 27.00
C VAL A 139 -3.50 -31.32 27.36
N SER A 140 -2.36 -31.66 26.73
CA SER A 140 -1.66 -32.93 27.01
C SER A 140 -1.16 -33.02 28.46
N MET A 141 -0.69 -31.90 29.03
CA MET A 141 -0.27 -31.85 30.43
C MET A 141 -1.44 -31.90 31.41
N ALA A 142 -2.62 -31.39 31.03
CA ALA A 142 -3.81 -31.43 31.89
C ALA A 142 -4.48 -32.81 31.94
N LEU A 143 -4.27 -33.65 30.93
CA LEU A 143 -4.78 -35.03 30.88
C LEU A 143 -3.82 -36.09 31.46
N SER A 144 -2.59 -35.71 31.78
CA SER A 144 -1.57 -36.61 32.35
C SER A 144 -1.57 -36.54 33.87
#